data_AF-A0A646KAC7-F1
#
_entry.id   AF-A0A646KAC7-F1
#
_cell.length_a   1.000
_cell.length_b   1.000
_cell.length_c   1.000
_cell.angle_alpha   90.00
_cell.angle_beta   90.00
_cell.angle_gamma   90.00
#
_symmetry.space_group_name_H-M   'P 1'
#
loop_
_entity.id
_entity.type
_entity.pdbx_description
1 polymer ?
#
loop_
_entity_poly.entity_id
_entity_poly.type
_entity_poly.pdbx_seq_one_letter_code
_entity_poly.pdbx_strand_id
1 'polypeptide(L)'
;MTARQGGAPEHAVTAGGGDRVFRALIAGAVVVTVVAMAASASTLAELGHAVGWVQWSGRLAWSLPVAVDVLALVAGGVWLSRQMSRQARDLARAVTLAAVAASVILNAVGHLVASGDVVVTPWLRIGVSTVPPIVAAVTVHLVGVVVATRPVPELAAVEPEAAVPEPPAEPEAAVDVPALAPVVSPVAPAAEEGEPALTPSTEAADNPAVAPRVATPATTSPEPEPEPHPVPVPVPVPEAEVREPYRAPAAVAAAAPVRDWVVTARVEDEHQEPELEPRPVPAAPAAPVRDWDHPGLPEECAPGRAPELLTDDQSRARILYGLTQTDWSQRRIAAVAGKSATTVNKIKATLATAGRMTP
;
A
#
# COMPACT_ATOMS: atom_id res chain seq x y z
N MET A 1 -0.14 -43.57 69.30
CA MET A 1 0.93 -42.57 69.03
C MET A 1 0.72 -42.05 67.61
N THR A 2 0.08 -40.90 67.53
CA THR A 2 -0.42 -40.25 66.31
C THR A 2 0.47 -39.04 66.00
N ALA A 3 1.24 -39.10 64.92
CA ALA A 3 2.04 -37.97 64.45
C ALA A 3 1.23 -37.17 63.42
N ARG A 4 0.93 -35.92 63.78
CA ARG A 4 0.15 -34.94 63.03
C ARG A 4 1.09 -34.22 62.06
N GLN A 5 1.04 -34.57 60.78
CA GLN A 5 1.71 -33.81 59.71
C GLN A 5 0.97 -32.47 59.52
N GLY A 6 1.67 -31.37 59.80
CA GLY A 6 1.19 -30.01 59.58
C GLY A 6 1.23 -29.67 58.10
N GLY A 7 0.05 -29.45 57.51
CA GLY A 7 -0.09 -28.86 56.19
C GLY A 7 0.30 -27.38 56.26
N ALA A 8 1.34 -27.01 55.54
CA ALA A 8 1.66 -25.60 55.30
C ALA A 8 0.56 -24.98 54.43
N PRO A 9 0.14 -23.73 54.70
CA PRO A 9 -0.85 -23.06 53.88
C PRO A 9 -0.26 -22.83 52.48
N GLU A 10 -0.88 -23.47 51.48
CA GLU A 10 -0.69 -23.12 50.08
C GLU A 10 -1.01 -21.63 49.93
N HIS A 11 0.04 -20.83 49.76
CA HIS A 11 -0.09 -19.46 49.30
C HIS A 11 -0.71 -19.52 47.91
N ALA A 12 -2.03 -19.32 47.85
CA ALA A 12 -2.78 -19.08 46.64
C ALA A 12 -2.22 -17.81 45.98
N VAL A 13 -1.20 -17.99 45.15
CA VAL A 13 -0.67 -16.97 44.26
C VAL A 13 -1.83 -16.57 43.37
N THR A 14 -2.36 -15.37 43.60
CA THR A 14 -3.50 -14.81 42.89
C THR A 14 -3.15 -14.65 41.41
N ALA A 15 -3.50 -15.65 40.61
CA ALA A 15 -3.24 -15.70 39.17
C ALA A 15 -3.88 -14.55 38.37
N GLY A 16 -4.75 -13.73 38.97
CA GLY A 16 -5.47 -12.65 38.29
C GLY A 16 -4.72 -11.32 38.12
N GLY A 17 -3.49 -11.19 38.61
CA GLY A 17 -2.68 -9.96 38.47
C GLY A 17 -2.05 -9.81 37.07
N GLY A 18 -1.41 -10.89 36.58
CA GLY A 18 -0.66 -10.89 35.32
C GLY A 18 -1.54 -10.66 34.10
N ASP A 19 -2.74 -11.27 34.07
CA ASP A 19 -3.66 -11.17 32.94
C ASP A 19 -4.18 -9.74 32.70
N ARG A 20 -4.38 -8.96 33.76
CA ARG A 20 -4.85 -7.57 33.64
C ARG A 20 -3.77 -6.65 33.09
N VAL A 21 -2.52 -6.82 33.55
CA VAL A 21 -1.37 -6.06 33.04
C VAL A 21 -1.11 -6.41 31.57
N PHE A 22 -1.15 -7.69 31.22
CA PHE A 22 -0.95 -8.15 29.85
C PHE A 22 -2.03 -7.63 28.89
N ARG A 23 -3.32 -7.68 29.28
CA ARG A 23 -4.42 -7.12 28.47
C ARG A 23 -4.32 -5.61 28.32
N ALA A 24 -3.92 -4.88 29.36
CA ALA A 24 -3.71 -3.45 29.29
C ALA A 24 -2.56 -3.07 28.34
N LEU A 25 -1.46 -3.85 28.37
CA LEU A 25 -0.35 -3.67 27.43
C LEU A 25 -0.76 -3.94 25.98
N ILE A 26 -1.55 -5.00 25.72
CA ILE A 26 -2.09 -5.27 24.39
C ILE A 26 -3.00 -4.14 23.93
N ALA A 27 -3.95 -3.72 24.77
CA ALA A 27 -4.87 -2.64 24.42
C ALA A 27 -4.13 -1.33 24.11
N GLY A 28 -3.14 -0.97 24.94
CA GLY A 28 -2.27 0.19 24.70
C GLY A 28 -1.50 0.07 23.40
N ALA A 29 -0.89 -1.09 23.12
CA ALA A 29 -0.18 -1.34 21.88
C ALA A 29 -1.09 -1.23 20.64
N VAL A 30 -2.32 -1.75 20.72
CA VAL A 30 -3.31 -1.63 19.63
C VAL A 30 -3.67 -0.17 19.39
N VAL A 31 -3.96 0.60 20.44
CA VAL A 31 -4.30 2.03 20.31
C VAL A 31 -3.13 2.81 19.71
N VAL A 32 -1.91 2.64 20.23
CA VAL A 32 -0.70 3.29 19.68
C VAL A 32 -0.49 2.91 18.22
N THR A 33 -0.70 1.65 17.86
CA THR A 33 -0.58 1.18 16.47
C THR A 33 -1.62 1.85 15.56
N VAL A 34 -2.90 1.89 15.97
CA VAL A 34 -3.97 2.52 15.18
C VAL A 34 -3.71 4.02 15.00
N VAL A 35 -3.28 4.72 16.05
CA VAL A 35 -2.95 6.16 15.97
C VAL A 35 -1.74 6.40 15.07
N ALA A 36 -0.68 5.59 15.19
CA ALA A 36 0.50 5.69 14.33
C ALA A 36 0.16 5.41 12.86
N MET A 37 -0.70 4.41 12.58
CA MET A 37 -1.19 4.11 11.24
C MET A 37 -2.01 5.26 10.67
N ALA A 38 -2.93 5.85 11.46
CA ALA A 38 -3.72 6.99 11.02
C ALA A 38 -2.85 8.21 10.65
N ALA A 39 -1.83 8.49 11.46
CA ALA A 39 -0.88 9.58 11.19
C ALA A 39 0.00 9.33 9.94
N SER A 40 0.47 8.09 9.75
CA SER A 40 1.23 7.69 8.55
C SER A 40 0.36 7.68 7.29
N ALA A 41 -0.93 7.39 7.44
CA ALA A 41 -1.84 7.33 6.32
C ALA A 41 -2.13 8.71 5.71
N SER A 42 -2.15 9.78 6.51
CA SER A 42 -2.31 11.14 5.98
C SER A 42 -1.16 11.59 5.08
N THR A 43 0.08 11.35 5.49
CA THR A 43 1.27 11.76 4.71
C THR A 43 1.44 10.92 3.44
N LEU A 44 1.10 9.64 3.50
CA LEU A 44 1.09 8.76 2.34
C LEU A 44 -0.04 9.08 1.35
N ALA A 45 -1.21 9.48 1.86
CA ALA A 45 -2.29 9.97 1.02
C ALA A 45 -1.89 11.27 0.29
N GLU A 46 -1.22 12.20 0.98
CA GLU A 46 -0.65 13.41 0.36
C GLU A 46 0.40 13.07 -0.71
N LEU A 47 1.28 12.10 -0.44
CA LEU A 47 2.23 11.61 -1.44
C LEU A 47 1.50 11.02 -2.66
N GLY A 48 0.46 10.20 -2.44
CA GLY A 48 -0.43 9.67 -3.46
C GLY A 48 -1.08 10.77 -4.30
N HIS A 49 -1.53 11.84 -3.67
CA HIS A 49 -2.06 13.01 -4.34
C HIS A 49 -0.99 13.70 -5.20
N ALA A 50 0.22 13.86 -4.66
CA ALA A 50 1.34 14.48 -5.36
C ALA A 50 1.81 13.66 -6.58
N VAL A 51 1.78 12.33 -6.52
CA VAL A 51 2.12 11.46 -7.67
C VAL A 51 0.99 11.32 -8.70
N GLY A 52 -0.16 11.95 -8.48
CA GLY A 52 -1.24 12.04 -9.48
C GLY A 52 -2.36 11.00 -9.33
N TRP A 53 -2.42 10.25 -8.23
CA TRP A 53 -3.52 9.30 -7.97
C TRP A 53 -4.88 10.00 -7.73
N VAL A 54 -4.88 11.34 -7.64
CA VAL A 54 -6.09 12.20 -7.54
C VAL A 54 -7.12 11.90 -8.63
N GLN A 55 -6.67 11.51 -9.83
CA GLN A 55 -7.56 11.23 -10.95
C GLN A 55 -8.55 10.09 -10.65
N TRP A 56 -8.20 9.20 -9.72
CA TRP A 56 -9.01 8.07 -9.29
C TRP A 56 -9.66 8.37 -7.93
N SER A 57 -10.63 9.29 -7.91
CA SER A 57 -11.61 9.49 -6.82
C SER A 57 -11.12 9.92 -5.42
N GLY A 58 -9.84 10.21 -5.22
CA GLY A 58 -9.26 10.61 -3.91
C GLY A 58 -9.23 9.50 -2.84
N ARG A 59 -10.11 8.50 -2.94
CA ARG A 59 -10.17 7.34 -2.05
C ARG A 59 -9.00 6.38 -2.25
N LEU A 60 -8.43 6.29 -3.45
CA LEU A 60 -7.30 5.40 -3.73
C LEU A 60 -5.99 5.87 -3.07
N ALA A 61 -5.86 7.16 -2.73
CA ALA A 61 -4.68 7.67 -2.03
C ALA A 61 -4.48 6.99 -0.66
N TRP A 62 -5.56 6.55 -0.04
CA TRP A 62 -5.54 5.80 1.23
C TRP A 62 -5.17 4.32 1.07
N SER A 63 -5.12 3.79 -0.16
CA SER A 63 -4.85 2.36 -0.37
C SER A 63 -3.39 1.99 -0.10
N LEU A 64 -2.46 2.92 -0.36
CA LEU A 64 -1.02 2.70 -0.18
C LEU A 64 -0.60 2.53 1.30
N PRO A 65 -0.97 3.42 2.24
CA PRO A 65 -0.65 3.21 3.65
C PRO A 65 -1.30 1.94 4.18
N VAL A 66 -2.59 1.73 3.86
CA VAL A 66 -3.34 0.55 4.31
C VAL A 66 -2.70 -0.74 3.82
N ALA A 67 -2.22 -0.80 2.58
CA ALA A 67 -1.58 -2.01 2.05
C ALA A 67 -0.28 -2.37 2.78
N VAL A 68 0.60 -1.39 3.03
CA VAL A 68 1.88 -1.61 3.73
C VAL A 68 1.65 -1.99 5.19
N ASP A 69 0.71 -1.31 5.84
CA ASP A 69 0.36 -1.51 7.24
C ASP A 69 -0.31 -2.87 7.49
N VAL A 70 -1.26 -3.26 6.65
CA VAL A 70 -1.90 -4.59 6.71
C VAL A 70 -0.87 -5.68 6.44
N LEU A 71 0.04 -5.50 5.47
CA LEU A 71 1.12 -6.46 5.24
C LEU A 71 2.01 -6.62 6.47
N ALA A 72 2.44 -5.50 7.09
CA ALA A 72 3.27 -5.53 8.29
C ALA A 72 2.58 -6.25 9.46
N LEU A 73 1.27 -6.02 9.65
CA LEU A 73 0.48 -6.68 10.69
C LEU A 73 0.32 -8.19 10.43
N VAL A 74 -0.01 -8.59 9.19
CA VAL A 74 -0.16 -10.00 8.82
C VAL A 74 1.17 -10.74 8.97
N ALA A 75 2.26 -10.16 8.44
CA ALA A 75 3.60 -10.72 8.58
C ALA A 75 4.03 -10.78 10.05
N GLY A 76 3.76 -9.74 10.84
CA GLY A 76 4.05 -9.73 12.28
C GLY A 76 3.29 -10.82 13.04
N GLY A 77 2.02 -11.05 12.69
CA GLY A 77 1.21 -12.13 13.25
C GLY A 77 1.79 -13.52 12.96
N VAL A 78 2.27 -13.75 11.73
CA VAL A 78 2.94 -15.00 11.34
C VAL A 78 4.28 -15.15 12.07
N TRP A 79 5.07 -14.09 12.18
CA TRP A 79 6.35 -14.08 12.88
C TRP A 79 6.21 -14.44 14.37
N LEU A 80 5.17 -13.90 15.04
CA LEU A 80 4.90 -14.14 16.46
C LEU A 80 4.18 -15.47 16.72
N SER A 81 3.64 -16.13 15.70
CA SER A 81 2.91 -17.40 15.87
C SER A 81 3.85 -18.56 16.20
N ARG A 82 3.67 -19.16 17.37
CA ARG A 82 4.43 -20.35 17.81
C ARG A 82 4.13 -21.61 17.00
N GLN A 83 2.98 -21.66 16.33
CA GLN A 83 2.54 -22.82 15.54
C GLN A 83 3.20 -22.88 14.15
N MET A 84 3.93 -21.83 13.75
CA MET A 84 4.54 -21.74 12.43
C MET A 84 5.98 -22.29 12.41
N SER A 85 6.37 -22.85 11.26
CA SER A 85 7.73 -23.35 11.04
C SER A 85 8.77 -22.23 11.22
N ARG A 86 10.03 -22.58 11.51
CA ARG A 86 11.13 -21.59 11.64
C ARG A 86 11.31 -20.79 10.36
N GLN A 87 11.28 -21.46 9.21
CA GLN A 87 11.41 -20.82 7.90
C GLN A 87 10.30 -19.79 7.63
N ALA A 88 9.03 -20.13 7.94
CA ALA A 88 7.91 -19.20 7.79
C ALA A 88 8.08 -17.98 8.71
N ARG A 89 8.54 -18.19 9.95
CA ARG A 89 8.79 -17.10 10.91
C ARG A 89 9.95 -16.20 10.50
N ASP A 90 11.03 -16.74 9.96
CA ASP A 90 12.19 -15.96 9.50
C ASP A 90 11.84 -15.09 8.29
N LEU A 91 11.10 -15.65 7.32
CA LEU A 91 10.56 -14.88 6.19
C LEU A 91 9.60 -13.79 6.68
N ALA A 92 8.65 -14.14 7.56
CA ALA A 92 7.69 -13.19 8.11
C ALA A 92 8.37 -12.07 8.90
N ARG A 93 9.45 -12.37 9.63
CA ARG A 93 10.29 -11.38 10.29
C ARG A 93 10.93 -10.43 9.29
N ALA A 94 11.55 -10.96 8.24
CA ALA A 94 12.17 -10.13 7.20
C ALA A 94 11.15 -9.21 6.52
N VAL A 95 9.98 -9.75 6.17
CA VAL A 95 8.87 -8.97 5.57
C VAL A 95 8.36 -7.89 6.52
N THR A 96 8.18 -8.21 7.81
CA THR A 96 7.74 -7.24 8.82
C THR A 96 8.73 -6.08 8.95
N LEU A 97 10.02 -6.39 9.07
CA LEU A 97 11.07 -5.38 9.19
C LEU A 97 11.18 -4.52 7.92
N ALA A 98 11.07 -5.13 6.73
CA ALA A 98 11.08 -4.43 5.46
C ALA A 98 9.86 -3.50 5.32
N ALA A 99 8.66 -3.94 5.71
CA ALA A 99 7.44 -3.14 5.66
C ALA A 99 7.51 -1.94 6.62
N VAL A 100 8.03 -2.13 7.84
CA VAL A 100 8.27 -1.04 8.79
C VAL A 100 9.28 -0.03 8.24
N ALA A 101 10.41 -0.49 7.70
CA ALA A 101 11.41 0.39 7.09
C ALA A 101 10.83 1.16 5.90
N ALA A 102 10.05 0.49 5.03
CA ALA A 102 9.37 1.12 3.91
C ALA A 102 8.37 2.19 4.38
N SER A 103 7.61 1.92 5.44
CA SER A 103 6.67 2.89 6.03
C SER A 103 7.39 4.15 6.51
N VAL A 104 8.51 4.01 7.22
CA VAL A 104 9.33 5.16 7.66
C VAL A 104 9.88 5.96 6.48
N ILE A 105 10.45 5.28 5.46
CA ILE A 105 11.01 5.93 4.27
C ILE A 105 9.92 6.69 3.51
N LEU A 106 8.78 6.05 3.25
CA LEU A 106 7.68 6.64 2.51
C LEU A 106 7.07 7.84 3.24
N ASN A 107 6.99 7.79 4.57
CA ASN A 107 6.54 8.91 5.39
C ASN A 107 7.53 10.10 5.32
N ALA A 108 8.84 9.83 5.43
CA ALA A 108 9.87 10.86 5.27
C ALA A 108 9.82 11.51 3.88
N VAL A 109 9.66 10.72 2.83
CA VAL A 109 9.46 11.21 1.45
C VAL A 109 8.19 12.04 1.34
N GLY A 110 7.09 11.61 1.97
CA GLY A 110 5.83 12.38 2.03
C GLY A 110 6.05 13.77 2.61
N HIS A 111 6.74 13.88 3.74
CA HIS A 111 7.07 15.18 4.33
C HIS A 111 7.98 16.04 3.45
N LEU A 112 9.00 15.47 2.82
CA LEU A 112 9.90 16.19 1.91
C LEU A 112 9.18 16.70 0.65
N VAL A 113 8.18 15.96 0.17
CA VAL A 113 7.34 16.41 -0.95
C VAL A 113 6.39 17.52 -0.49
N ALA A 114 5.79 17.38 0.69
CA ALA A 114 4.87 18.37 1.26
C ALA A 114 5.57 19.71 1.60
N SER A 115 6.82 19.68 2.05
CA SER A 115 7.63 20.88 2.29
C SER A 115 8.15 21.54 1.01
N GLY A 116 8.09 20.84 -0.12
CA GLY A 116 8.64 21.31 -1.40
C GLY A 116 10.15 21.07 -1.55
N ASP A 117 10.79 20.37 -0.61
CA ASP A 117 12.22 20.03 -0.67
C ASP A 117 12.52 18.98 -1.74
N VAL A 118 11.54 18.12 -2.07
CA VAL A 118 11.64 17.12 -3.15
C VAL A 118 10.62 17.41 -4.24
N VAL A 119 11.12 17.65 -5.46
CA VAL A 119 10.29 17.79 -6.66
C VAL A 119 9.77 16.41 -7.08
N VAL A 120 8.47 16.31 -7.36
CA VAL A 120 7.85 15.07 -7.83
C VAL A 120 8.30 14.73 -9.25
N THR A 121 9.37 13.94 -9.36
CA THR A 121 9.91 13.45 -10.62
C THR A 121 9.11 12.23 -11.14
N PRO A 122 9.19 11.91 -12.45
CA PRO A 122 8.60 10.69 -13.00
C PRO A 122 9.08 9.41 -12.29
N TRP A 123 10.35 9.35 -11.90
CA TRP A 123 10.94 8.21 -11.19
C TRP A 123 10.31 7.99 -9.82
N LEU A 124 10.06 9.07 -9.08
CA LEU A 124 9.37 8.98 -7.80
C LEU A 124 7.95 8.41 -7.97
N ARG A 125 7.22 8.84 -9.01
CA ARG A 125 5.87 8.30 -9.30
C ARG A 125 5.92 6.81 -9.62
N ILE A 126 6.88 6.39 -10.44
CA ILE A 126 7.08 4.97 -10.77
C ILE A 126 7.40 4.19 -9.50
N GLY A 127 8.34 4.66 -8.67
CA GLY A 127 8.74 3.98 -7.43
C GLY A 127 7.62 3.86 -6.40
N VAL A 128 6.80 4.90 -6.23
CA VAL A 128 5.62 4.83 -5.34
C VAL A 128 4.55 3.91 -5.93
N SER A 129 4.39 3.89 -7.25
CA SER A 129 3.38 3.06 -7.93
C SER A 129 3.72 1.57 -7.99
N THR A 130 4.98 1.17 -7.78
CA THR A 130 5.35 -0.24 -7.69
C THR A 130 5.10 -0.84 -6.29
N VAL A 131 4.81 -0.04 -5.28
CA VAL A 131 4.55 -0.53 -3.92
C VAL A 131 3.37 -1.52 -3.87
N PRO A 132 2.16 -1.21 -4.42
CA PRO A 132 1.05 -2.15 -4.39
C PRO A 132 1.31 -3.52 -5.04
N PRO A 133 1.87 -3.64 -6.27
CA PRO A 133 2.13 -4.96 -6.84
C PRO A 133 3.21 -5.74 -6.07
N ILE A 134 4.21 -5.07 -5.50
CA ILE A 134 5.21 -5.73 -4.63
C ILE A 134 4.55 -6.28 -3.37
N VAL A 135 3.73 -5.47 -2.69
CA VAL A 135 2.98 -5.89 -1.49
C VAL A 135 2.08 -7.10 -1.79
N ALA A 136 1.39 -7.09 -2.93
CA ALA A 136 0.57 -8.22 -3.36
C ALA A 136 1.40 -9.49 -3.58
N ALA A 137 2.52 -9.40 -4.31
CA ALA A 137 3.40 -10.54 -4.57
C ALA A 137 3.99 -11.12 -3.28
N VAL A 138 4.45 -10.26 -2.36
CA VAL A 138 4.98 -10.68 -1.05
C VAL A 138 3.89 -11.35 -0.21
N THR A 139 2.67 -10.81 -0.21
CA THR A 139 1.53 -11.40 0.51
C THR A 139 1.23 -12.80 -0.01
N VAL A 140 1.14 -12.99 -1.33
CA VAL A 140 0.88 -14.30 -1.94
C VAL A 140 1.98 -15.29 -1.61
N HIS A 141 3.25 -14.87 -1.69
CA HIS A 141 4.39 -15.72 -1.34
C HIS A 141 4.35 -16.13 0.15
N LEU A 142 4.06 -15.20 1.05
CA LEU A 142 3.93 -15.47 2.48
C LEU A 142 2.79 -16.48 2.75
N VAL A 143 1.62 -16.30 2.12
CA VAL A 143 0.50 -17.24 2.23
C VAL A 143 0.90 -18.62 1.71
N GLY A 144 1.59 -18.71 0.57
CA GLY A 144 2.08 -19.96 0.03
C GLY A 144 3.00 -20.71 1.01
N VAL A 145 3.95 -20.01 1.62
CA VAL A 145 4.85 -20.60 2.64
C VAL A 145 4.10 -21.04 3.89
N VAL A 146 3.12 -20.25 4.35
CA VAL A 146 2.28 -20.62 5.50
C VAL A 146 1.43 -21.84 5.21
N VAL A 147 0.82 -21.94 4.02
CA VAL A 147 -0.02 -23.08 3.63
C VAL A 147 0.82 -24.34 3.44
N ALA A 148 1.96 -24.24 2.76
CA ALA A 148 2.85 -25.38 2.50
C ALA A 148 3.47 -25.98 3.78
N THR A 149 3.52 -25.22 4.87
CA THR A 149 4.11 -25.65 6.14
C THR A 149 3.08 -26.09 7.17
N ARG A 150 1.78 -26.04 6.84
CA ARG A 150 0.77 -26.66 7.70
C ARG A 150 0.98 -28.17 7.63
N PRO A 151 1.13 -28.86 8.76
CA PRO A 151 1.05 -30.32 8.74
C PRO A 151 -0.31 -30.64 8.12
N VAL A 152 -0.30 -31.41 7.03
CA VAL A 152 -1.52 -32.06 6.55
C VAL A 152 -2.04 -32.78 7.78
N PRO A 153 -3.30 -32.54 8.21
CA PRO A 153 -3.89 -33.34 9.27
C PRO A 153 -3.72 -34.76 8.77
N GLU A 154 -2.76 -35.48 9.35
CA GLU A 154 -2.55 -36.88 9.11
C GLU A 154 -3.92 -37.46 9.36
N LEU A 155 -4.58 -37.83 8.26
CA LEU A 155 -6.01 -38.10 8.14
C LEU A 155 -6.30 -39.17 9.16
N ALA A 156 -6.64 -38.74 10.39
CA ALA A 156 -6.26 -39.39 11.65
C ALA A 156 -6.25 -40.87 11.41
N ALA A 157 -5.04 -41.42 11.12
CA ALA A 157 -4.86 -42.66 10.37
C ALA A 157 -5.96 -43.58 10.81
N VAL A 158 -7.03 -43.70 9.98
CA VAL A 158 -8.36 -44.18 10.42
C VAL A 158 -8.03 -45.38 11.26
N GLU A 159 -8.12 -45.21 12.59
CA GLU A 159 -7.53 -46.15 13.52
C GLU A 159 -8.18 -47.46 13.13
N PRO A 160 -7.45 -48.40 12.49
CA PRO A 160 -8.00 -49.33 11.52
C PRO A 160 -9.20 -49.96 12.19
N GLU A 161 -10.39 -49.51 11.76
CA GLU A 161 -11.62 -49.52 12.55
C GLU A 161 -11.62 -50.79 13.38
N ALA A 162 -11.25 -50.63 14.66
CA ALA A 162 -10.79 -51.72 15.50
C ALA A 162 -11.73 -52.87 15.26
N ALA A 163 -11.24 -53.88 14.52
CA ALA A 163 -12.06 -54.84 13.80
C ALA A 163 -13.31 -55.08 14.61
N VAL A 164 -14.46 -54.54 14.14
CA VAL A 164 -15.74 -54.73 14.81
C VAL A 164 -15.75 -56.21 15.16
N PRO A 165 -15.71 -56.59 16.45
CA PRO A 165 -15.50 -57.97 16.83
C PRO A 165 -16.58 -58.74 16.08
N GLU A 166 -16.12 -59.61 15.19
CA GLU A 166 -16.98 -60.44 14.37
C GLU A 166 -18.06 -60.97 15.30
N PRO A 167 -19.34 -60.63 15.08
CA PRO A 167 -20.40 -61.03 15.99
C PRO A 167 -20.27 -62.55 16.16
N PRO A 168 -20.25 -63.06 17.41
CA PRO A 168 -20.04 -64.48 17.66
C PRO A 168 -20.98 -65.25 16.76
N ALA A 169 -20.39 -66.09 15.89
CA ALA A 169 -21.12 -66.88 14.90
C ALA A 169 -22.35 -67.49 15.57
N GLU A 170 -23.53 -66.95 15.28
CA GLU A 170 -24.75 -67.69 15.54
C GLU A 170 -24.63 -68.98 14.73
N PRO A 171 -24.89 -70.15 15.35
CA PRO A 171 -24.78 -71.42 14.66
C PRO A 171 -25.68 -71.38 13.43
N GLU A 172 -25.05 -71.36 12.25
CA GLU A 172 -25.70 -71.56 10.96
C GLU A 172 -26.57 -72.81 11.07
N ALA A 173 -27.88 -72.59 11.15
CA ALA A 173 -28.84 -73.62 10.85
C ALA A 173 -28.58 -74.02 9.40
N ALA A 174 -28.14 -75.26 9.22
CA ALA A 174 -27.88 -75.90 7.94
C ALA A 174 -28.98 -75.60 6.93
N VAL A 175 -28.69 -74.70 6.00
CA VAL A 175 -29.46 -74.58 4.76
C VAL A 175 -28.71 -75.36 3.70
N ASP A 176 -29.33 -76.47 3.33
CA ASP A 176 -28.92 -77.41 2.30
C ASP A 176 -28.90 -76.69 0.94
N VAL A 177 -27.71 -76.32 0.46
CA VAL A 177 -27.53 -75.76 -0.90
C VAL A 177 -26.91 -76.84 -1.79
N PRO A 178 -27.56 -77.20 -2.91
CA PRO A 178 -27.10 -78.28 -3.76
C PRO A 178 -25.86 -77.90 -4.57
N ALA A 179 -24.96 -78.88 -4.66
CA ALA A 179 -23.69 -78.86 -5.35
C ALA A 179 -23.76 -78.42 -6.82
N LEU A 180 -22.89 -77.49 -7.21
CA LEU A 180 -22.44 -77.34 -8.59
C LEU A 180 -20.90 -77.34 -8.68
N ALA A 181 -20.47 -78.28 -9.52
CA ALA A 181 -19.19 -78.74 -10.03
C ALA A 181 -17.95 -77.81 -10.12
N PRO A 182 -16.74 -78.41 -10.26
CA PRO A 182 -15.46 -77.73 -10.13
C PRO A 182 -14.93 -77.19 -11.46
N VAL A 183 -14.21 -76.06 -11.41
CA VAL A 183 -13.31 -75.65 -12.50
C VAL A 183 -11.88 -75.64 -11.96
N VAL A 184 -11.03 -76.28 -12.75
CA VAL A 184 -9.72 -76.82 -12.45
C VAL A 184 -8.64 -75.91 -13.05
N SER A 185 -7.53 -75.78 -12.32
CA SER A 185 -6.14 -75.60 -12.77
C SER A 185 -5.60 -74.19 -13.14
N PRO A 186 -4.26 -73.97 -13.17
CA PRO A 186 -3.27 -74.27 -12.12
C PRO A 186 -2.00 -73.34 -12.09
N VAL A 187 -1.04 -73.69 -11.23
CA VAL A 187 0.44 -73.54 -11.33
C VAL A 187 1.11 -72.19 -10.93
N ALA A 188 1.87 -72.28 -9.83
CA ALA A 188 2.94 -71.41 -9.29
C ALA A 188 4.28 -71.58 -10.10
N PRO A 189 5.52 -71.23 -9.66
CA PRO A 189 6.02 -70.57 -8.42
C PRO A 189 7.21 -69.57 -8.62
N ALA A 190 7.67 -68.95 -7.52
CA ALA A 190 9.09 -68.70 -7.12
C ALA A 190 9.08 -67.61 -6.02
N ALA A 191 9.44 -67.84 -4.75
CA ALA A 191 10.71 -68.28 -4.14
C ALA A 191 11.84 -67.24 -4.26
N GLU A 192 12.14 -66.60 -3.13
CA GLU A 192 13.43 -66.09 -2.59
C GLU A 192 13.06 -65.21 -1.38
N GLU A 193 13.18 -65.61 -0.11
CA GLU A 193 14.34 -66.06 0.68
C GLU A 193 15.49 -65.04 0.66
N GLY A 194 15.65 -64.30 1.76
CA GLY A 194 16.74 -63.35 1.95
C GLY A 194 16.54 -62.32 3.07
N GLU A 195 16.49 -62.77 4.32
CA GLU A 195 16.87 -61.94 5.49
C GLU A 195 18.41 -61.88 5.54
N PRO A 196 19.05 -60.81 6.06
CA PRO A 196 19.21 -60.75 7.52
C PRO A 196 19.19 -59.34 8.14
N ALA A 197 18.83 -59.33 9.43
CA ALA A 197 19.00 -58.25 10.38
C ALA A 197 20.47 -57.79 10.57
N LEU A 198 20.68 -56.47 10.69
CA LEU A 198 21.79 -55.88 11.45
C LEU A 198 21.32 -54.61 12.20
N THR A 199 21.81 -54.53 13.43
CA THR A 199 21.54 -53.63 14.56
C THR A 199 21.82 -52.14 14.35
N PRO A 200 21.32 -51.24 15.23
CA PRO A 200 21.70 -49.83 15.25
C PRO A 200 23.09 -49.65 15.89
N SER A 201 23.95 -48.85 15.25
CA SER A 201 25.18 -48.35 15.88
C SER A 201 25.30 -46.85 15.72
N THR A 202 25.53 -46.23 16.86
CA THR A 202 25.89 -44.84 17.13
C THR A 202 27.20 -44.45 16.43
N GLU A 203 27.37 -43.13 16.25
CA GLU A 203 28.66 -42.41 16.33
C GLU A 203 29.40 -42.04 15.03
N ALA A 204 29.42 -40.72 14.79
CA ALA A 204 30.50 -39.84 14.33
C ALA A 204 31.21 -40.03 12.96
N ALA A 205 31.33 -38.84 12.33
CA ALA A 205 32.41 -38.36 11.48
C ALA A 205 32.41 -38.65 9.97
N ASP A 206 32.68 -37.55 9.26
CA ASP A 206 33.26 -37.37 7.94
C ASP A 206 32.48 -37.72 6.68
N ASN A 207 32.10 -36.62 6.01
CA ASN A 207 31.45 -36.53 4.72
C ASN A 207 32.49 -36.08 3.67
N PRO A 208 32.91 -36.94 2.72
CA PRO A 208 33.59 -36.48 1.53
C PRO A 208 32.63 -36.42 0.32
N ALA A 209 32.58 -35.23 -0.26
CA ALA A 209 32.32 -34.88 -1.67
C ALA A 209 31.65 -35.95 -2.56
N VAL A 210 30.34 -35.78 -2.79
CA VAL A 210 29.59 -36.45 -3.86
C VAL A 210 29.72 -35.65 -5.16
N ALA A 211 30.23 -36.29 -6.21
CA ALA A 211 30.30 -35.79 -7.58
C ALA A 211 28.90 -35.68 -8.23
N PRO A 212 28.70 -34.76 -9.20
CA PRO A 212 27.39 -34.51 -9.80
C PRO A 212 26.98 -35.66 -10.74
N ARG A 213 25.77 -36.18 -10.52
CA ARG A 213 25.08 -37.10 -11.44
C ARG A 213 24.72 -36.37 -12.73
N VAL A 214 25.19 -36.92 -13.85
CA VAL A 214 24.77 -36.58 -15.22
C VAL A 214 23.30 -36.92 -15.37
N ALA A 215 22.48 -35.90 -15.63
CA ALA A 215 21.07 -36.06 -15.96
C ALA A 215 20.93 -36.54 -17.41
N THR A 216 20.18 -37.61 -17.61
CA THR A 216 19.68 -38.09 -18.89
C THR A 216 18.71 -37.06 -19.50
N PRO A 217 18.83 -36.72 -20.79
CA PRO A 217 17.89 -35.81 -21.45
C PRO A 217 16.55 -36.51 -21.69
N ALA A 218 15.47 -35.88 -21.23
CA ALA A 218 14.11 -36.26 -21.54
C ALA A 218 13.82 -35.99 -23.02
N THR A 219 13.30 -37.00 -23.72
CA THR A 219 12.73 -36.91 -25.05
C THR A 219 11.51 -35.99 -25.02
N THR A 220 11.66 -34.76 -25.54
CA THR A 220 10.55 -33.86 -25.86
C THR A 220 9.92 -34.27 -27.18
N SER A 221 8.64 -34.62 -27.16
CA SER A 221 7.79 -34.69 -28.36
C SER A 221 7.78 -33.34 -29.09
N PRO A 222 7.79 -33.32 -30.44
CA PRO A 222 7.74 -32.08 -31.21
C PRO A 222 6.40 -31.38 -31.02
N GLU A 223 6.47 -30.13 -30.57
CA GLU A 223 5.39 -29.16 -30.52
C GLU A 223 4.99 -28.76 -31.95
N PRO A 224 3.70 -28.70 -32.30
CA PRO A 224 3.25 -28.39 -33.65
C PRO A 224 3.66 -26.97 -34.04
N GLU A 225 4.29 -26.88 -35.21
CA GLU A 225 4.77 -25.68 -35.87
C GLU A 225 3.64 -24.63 -35.98
N PRO A 226 3.79 -23.43 -35.39
CA PRO A 226 2.76 -22.39 -35.46
C PRO A 226 2.66 -21.83 -36.88
N GLU A 227 1.43 -21.78 -37.40
CA GLU A 227 1.14 -21.17 -38.70
C GLU A 227 1.66 -19.72 -38.77
N PRO A 228 2.29 -19.31 -39.89
CA PRO A 228 2.88 -18.01 -40.02
C PRO A 228 1.81 -16.92 -39.97
N HIS A 229 1.83 -16.12 -38.90
CA HIS A 229 1.04 -14.91 -38.82
C HIS A 229 1.41 -13.94 -39.96
N PRO A 230 0.43 -13.30 -40.61
CA PRO A 230 0.67 -12.38 -41.70
C PRO A 230 1.57 -11.22 -41.21
N VAL A 231 2.69 -11.03 -41.90
CA VAL A 231 3.63 -9.93 -41.67
C VAL A 231 2.87 -8.62 -41.84
N PRO A 232 2.78 -7.76 -40.80
CA PRO A 232 2.14 -6.46 -40.94
C PRO A 232 2.93 -5.61 -41.94
N VAL A 233 2.24 -5.13 -42.97
CA VAL A 233 2.78 -4.18 -43.94
C VAL A 233 3.24 -2.93 -43.18
N PRO A 234 4.49 -2.47 -43.34
CA PRO A 234 4.97 -1.29 -42.64
C PRO A 234 4.15 -0.08 -43.07
N VAL A 235 3.41 0.49 -42.13
CA VAL A 235 2.77 1.79 -42.28
C VAL A 235 3.88 2.83 -42.46
N PRO A 236 3.84 3.68 -43.50
CA PRO A 236 4.84 4.72 -43.70
C PRO A 236 4.86 5.65 -42.48
N VAL A 237 6.00 5.67 -41.80
CA VAL A 237 6.28 6.58 -40.70
C VAL A 237 6.31 8.00 -41.29
N PRO A 238 5.49 8.94 -40.82
CA PRO A 238 5.59 10.32 -41.26
C PRO A 238 7.00 10.86 -40.95
N GLU A 239 7.63 11.41 -41.96
CA GLU A 239 8.94 12.08 -41.91
C GLU A 239 9.03 12.94 -40.65
N ALA A 240 10.00 12.61 -39.79
CA ALA A 240 10.28 13.37 -38.60
C ALA A 240 10.71 14.78 -39.01
N GLU A 241 9.88 15.78 -38.72
CA GLU A 241 10.27 17.18 -38.73
C GLU A 241 11.59 17.32 -37.95
N VAL A 242 12.60 17.81 -38.66
CA VAL A 242 13.91 18.18 -38.13
C VAL A 242 13.69 19.21 -37.03
N ARG A 243 13.60 18.75 -35.78
CA ARG A 243 13.64 19.62 -34.61
C ARG A 243 15.03 20.21 -34.53
N GLU A 244 15.10 21.53 -34.70
CA GLU A 244 16.31 22.31 -34.43
C GLU A 244 16.86 21.96 -33.03
N PRO A 245 18.19 21.87 -32.89
CA PRO A 245 18.83 21.58 -31.61
C PRO A 245 18.48 22.67 -30.60
N TYR A 246 17.77 22.26 -29.54
CA TYR A 246 17.45 23.09 -28.40
C TYR A 246 18.72 23.71 -27.81
N ARG A 247 18.89 25.01 -28.02
CA ARG A 247 19.95 25.83 -27.43
C ARG A 247 19.60 26.11 -25.98
N ALA A 248 20.22 25.38 -25.06
CA ALA A 248 20.09 25.64 -23.62
C ALA A 248 20.46 27.11 -23.33
N PRO A 249 19.64 27.87 -22.57
CA PRO A 249 20.05 29.20 -22.14
C PRO A 249 21.23 29.06 -21.17
N ALA A 250 22.27 29.85 -21.43
CA ALA A 250 23.43 29.95 -20.57
C ALA A 250 22.98 30.28 -19.13
N ALA A 251 23.35 29.42 -18.19
CA ALA A 251 23.15 29.65 -16.77
C ALA A 251 23.93 30.92 -16.36
N VAL A 252 23.21 32.03 -16.22
CA VAL A 252 23.72 33.21 -15.50
C VAL A 252 23.67 32.85 -14.02
N ALA A 253 24.80 32.42 -13.49
CA ALA A 253 25.06 32.35 -12.07
C ALA A 253 25.09 33.77 -11.49
N ALA A 254 23.92 34.31 -11.15
CA ALA A 254 23.80 35.47 -10.30
C ALA A 254 23.54 34.97 -8.87
N ALA A 255 24.60 34.94 -8.06
CA ALA A 255 24.49 34.78 -6.62
C ALA A 255 23.57 35.87 -6.07
N ALA A 256 22.40 35.49 -5.57
CA ALA A 256 21.56 36.39 -4.79
C ALA A 256 22.29 36.72 -3.48
N PRO A 257 22.52 38.00 -3.14
CA PRO A 257 23.10 38.34 -1.86
C PRO A 257 22.12 37.97 -0.75
N VAL A 258 22.64 37.26 0.25
CA VAL A 258 22.00 37.04 1.55
C VAL A 258 21.64 38.41 2.10
N ARG A 259 20.34 38.68 2.25
CA ARG A 259 19.85 39.89 2.89
C ARG A 259 19.96 39.71 4.39
N ASP A 260 20.96 40.34 4.99
CA ASP A 260 21.02 40.57 6.42
C ASP A 260 19.82 41.43 6.82
N TRP A 261 18.97 40.88 7.67
CA TRP A 261 17.87 41.60 8.30
C TRP A 261 18.45 42.53 9.37
N VAL A 262 18.79 43.75 8.98
CA VAL A 262 19.10 44.81 9.95
C VAL A 262 17.80 45.32 10.54
N VAL A 263 17.46 44.82 11.73
CA VAL A 263 16.41 45.39 12.59
C VAL A 263 16.92 46.73 13.11
N THR A 264 16.57 47.82 12.42
CA THR A 264 16.69 49.17 12.98
C THR A 264 15.42 49.46 13.76
N ALA A 265 15.48 49.29 15.09
CA ALA A 265 14.49 49.86 15.99
C ALA A 265 14.59 51.39 15.87
N ARG A 266 13.65 51.99 15.13
CA ARG A 266 13.56 53.44 14.98
C ARG A 266 12.95 53.99 16.27
N VAL A 267 13.79 54.62 17.09
CA VAL A 267 13.35 55.44 18.23
C VAL A 267 12.73 56.71 17.64
N GLU A 268 11.46 56.94 17.94
CA GLU A 268 10.72 58.13 17.56
C GLU A 268 11.15 59.28 18.49
N ASP A 269 12.06 60.13 18.00
CA ASP A 269 12.31 61.43 18.59
C ASP A 269 11.19 62.40 18.16
N GLU A 270 10.36 62.79 19.12
CA GLU A 270 9.37 63.86 19.01
C GLU A 270 10.08 65.21 18.81
N HIS A 271 10.43 65.53 17.56
CA HIS A 271 10.76 66.92 17.16
C HIS A 271 9.52 67.55 16.54
N GLN A 272 8.92 68.46 17.31
CA GLN A 272 7.79 69.29 16.96
C GLN A 272 8.24 70.33 15.92
N GLU A 273 8.11 69.98 14.63
CA GLU A 273 8.34 70.93 13.53
C GLU A 273 7.20 71.96 13.43
N PRO A 274 7.51 73.22 13.10
CA PRO A 274 6.55 74.31 13.04
C PRO A 274 5.51 74.10 11.94
N GLU A 275 4.26 74.33 12.32
CA GLU A 275 3.02 74.24 11.56
C GLU A 275 3.07 75.10 10.27
N LEU A 276 3.59 74.51 9.20
CA LEU A 276 3.53 75.04 7.83
C LEU A 276 2.13 74.79 7.26
N GLU A 277 1.47 75.87 6.81
CA GLU A 277 0.13 75.86 6.21
C GLU A 277 -0.04 74.71 5.20
N PRO A 278 -1.15 73.94 5.29
CA PRO A 278 -1.34 72.74 4.48
C PRO A 278 -1.46 73.10 3.00
N ARG A 279 -0.42 72.78 2.23
CA ARG A 279 -0.50 72.76 0.76
C ARG A 279 -1.62 71.78 0.34
N PRO A 280 -2.50 72.16 -0.60
CA PRO A 280 -3.52 71.26 -1.12
C PRO A 280 -2.83 70.03 -1.74
N VAL A 281 -2.95 68.90 -1.05
CA VAL A 281 -2.43 67.62 -1.53
C VAL A 281 -3.24 67.25 -2.76
N PRO A 282 -2.62 67.06 -3.95
CA PRO A 282 -3.34 66.58 -5.12
C PRO A 282 -4.03 65.26 -4.75
N ALA A 283 -5.33 65.16 -5.02
CA ALA A 283 -6.14 64.00 -4.69
C ALA A 283 -5.42 62.73 -5.18
N ALA A 284 -5.14 61.80 -4.27
CA ALA A 284 -4.49 60.55 -4.60
C ALA A 284 -5.26 59.87 -5.74
N PRO A 285 -4.58 59.36 -6.78
CA PRO A 285 -5.25 58.66 -7.86
C PRO A 285 -6.07 57.51 -7.25
N ALA A 286 -7.33 57.40 -7.68
CA ALA A 286 -8.23 56.36 -7.18
C ALA A 286 -7.55 54.99 -7.29
N ALA A 287 -7.50 54.27 -6.18
CA ALA A 287 -6.92 52.93 -6.16
C ALA A 287 -7.60 52.06 -7.24
N PRO A 288 -6.85 51.18 -7.94
CA PRO A 288 -7.45 50.30 -8.94
C PRO A 288 -8.60 49.53 -8.31
N VAL A 289 -9.78 49.64 -8.94
CA VAL A 289 -11.00 48.93 -8.51
C VAL A 289 -10.69 47.44 -8.51
N ARG A 290 -10.92 46.77 -7.38
CA ARG A 290 -10.67 45.33 -7.27
C ARG A 290 -11.65 44.59 -8.19
N ASP A 291 -11.18 43.53 -8.83
CA ASP A 291 -11.99 42.80 -9.83
C ASP A 291 -13.32 42.24 -9.28
N TRP A 292 -13.43 42.03 -7.96
CA TRP A 292 -14.66 41.59 -7.29
C TRP A 292 -15.60 42.72 -6.84
N ASP A 293 -15.19 43.98 -7.05
CA ASP A 293 -16.00 45.19 -6.84
C ASP A 293 -16.55 45.74 -8.17
N HIS A 294 -16.45 44.96 -9.25
CA HIS A 294 -16.90 45.39 -10.58
C HIS A 294 -18.44 45.60 -10.59
N PRO A 295 -18.94 46.79 -11.00
CA PRO A 295 -20.36 47.15 -10.89
C PRO A 295 -21.31 46.32 -11.77
N GLY A 296 -20.78 45.48 -12.66
CA GLY A 296 -21.54 44.56 -13.51
C GLY A 296 -21.60 43.11 -13.03
N LEU A 297 -21.08 42.79 -11.84
CA LEU A 297 -21.15 41.43 -11.29
C LEU A 297 -22.60 41.08 -10.91
N PRO A 298 -23.13 39.92 -11.35
CA PRO A 298 -24.45 39.44 -10.94
C PRO A 298 -24.56 39.32 -9.42
N GLU A 299 -25.77 39.45 -8.86
CA GLU A 299 -26.00 39.39 -7.41
C GLU A 299 -25.55 38.05 -6.81
N GLU A 300 -25.68 36.94 -7.56
CA GLU A 300 -25.21 35.62 -7.15
C GLU A 300 -23.69 35.53 -6.98
N CYS A 301 -22.93 36.46 -7.56
CA CYS A 301 -21.48 36.57 -7.36
C CYS A 301 -21.11 37.31 -6.06
N ALA A 302 -22.07 37.85 -5.32
CA ALA A 302 -21.85 38.65 -4.11
C ALA A 302 -20.78 39.75 -4.31
N PRO A 303 -21.04 40.76 -5.16
CA PRO A 303 -20.09 41.87 -5.38
C PRO A 303 -19.74 42.56 -4.05
N GLY A 304 -18.50 43.03 -3.91
CA GLY A 304 -18.03 43.64 -2.66
C GLY A 304 -17.52 42.65 -1.61
N ARG A 305 -17.77 41.35 -1.78
CA ARG A 305 -17.33 40.32 -0.83
C ARG A 305 -15.94 39.79 -1.20
N ALA A 306 -15.04 39.75 -0.21
CA ALA A 306 -13.71 39.18 -0.38
C ALA A 306 -13.77 37.69 -0.76
N PRO A 307 -12.87 37.19 -1.62
CA PRO A 307 -12.88 35.80 -2.07
C PRO A 307 -12.83 34.75 -0.94
N GLU A 308 -12.15 35.03 0.17
CA GLU A 308 -12.10 34.12 1.34
C GLU A 308 -13.44 33.96 2.07
N LEU A 309 -14.42 34.84 1.85
CA LEU A 309 -15.70 34.83 2.55
C LEU A 309 -16.85 34.28 1.70
N LEU A 310 -16.56 33.76 0.51
CA LEU A 310 -17.57 33.24 -0.42
C LEU A 310 -18.03 31.84 -0.01
N THR A 311 -19.33 31.59 -0.20
CA THR A 311 -19.85 30.22 -0.20
C THR A 311 -19.42 29.48 -1.47
N ASP A 312 -19.45 28.15 -1.47
CA ASP A 312 -19.09 27.37 -2.66
C ASP A 312 -19.97 27.70 -3.88
N ASP A 313 -21.25 28.00 -3.66
CA ASP A 313 -22.17 28.42 -4.72
C ASP A 313 -21.79 29.80 -5.29
N GLN A 314 -21.40 30.75 -4.43
CA GLN A 314 -20.93 32.07 -4.85
C GLN A 314 -19.59 31.99 -5.60
N SER A 315 -18.65 31.17 -5.12
CA SER A 315 -17.41 30.90 -5.83
C SER A 315 -17.69 30.27 -7.20
N ARG A 316 -18.64 29.32 -7.29
CA ARG A 316 -19.04 28.71 -8.55
C ARG A 316 -19.67 29.74 -9.49
N ALA A 317 -20.56 30.59 -9.00
CA ALA A 317 -21.16 31.68 -9.77
C ALA A 317 -20.10 32.63 -10.35
N ARG A 318 -19.10 33.03 -9.54
CA ARG A 318 -17.97 33.85 -10.01
C ARG A 318 -17.14 33.15 -11.09
N ILE A 319 -16.92 31.84 -10.99
CA ILE A 319 -16.22 31.07 -12.03
C ILE A 319 -17.04 31.05 -13.32
N LEU A 320 -18.36 30.82 -13.24
CA LEU A 320 -19.23 30.82 -14.41
C LEU A 320 -19.25 32.20 -15.08
N TYR A 321 -19.41 33.26 -14.31
CA TYR A 321 -19.33 34.63 -14.81
C TYR A 321 -17.98 34.91 -15.48
N GLY A 322 -16.87 34.58 -14.80
CA GLY A 322 -15.53 34.77 -15.35
C GLY A 322 -15.26 33.98 -16.64
N LEU A 323 -15.87 32.81 -16.82
CA LEU A 323 -15.77 32.03 -18.06
C LEU A 323 -16.55 32.65 -19.24
N THR A 324 -17.50 33.55 -18.98
CA THR A 324 -18.19 34.32 -20.03
C THR A 324 -17.40 35.55 -20.50
N GLN A 325 -16.40 35.97 -19.73
CA GLN A 325 -15.55 37.12 -20.06
C GLN A 325 -14.39 36.67 -20.95
N THR A 326 -14.31 37.20 -22.18
CA THR A 326 -13.31 36.79 -23.18
C THR A 326 -11.89 37.28 -22.86
N ASP A 327 -11.77 38.32 -22.05
CA ASP A 327 -10.51 38.95 -21.65
C ASP A 327 -9.95 38.39 -20.32
N TRP A 328 -10.67 37.49 -19.64
CA TRP A 328 -10.25 36.99 -18.33
C TRP A 328 -9.38 35.74 -18.47
N SER A 329 -8.15 35.82 -17.94
CA SER A 329 -7.31 34.64 -17.79
C SER A 329 -7.85 33.69 -16.72
N GLN A 330 -7.56 32.38 -16.83
CA GLN A 330 -7.95 31.39 -15.81
C GLN A 330 -7.45 31.73 -14.41
N ARG A 331 -6.24 32.31 -14.31
CA ARG A 331 -5.67 32.75 -13.03
C ARG A 331 -6.45 33.91 -12.43
N ARG A 332 -6.94 34.85 -13.26
CA ARG A 332 -7.81 35.95 -12.83
C ARG A 332 -9.16 35.43 -12.34
N ILE A 333 -9.80 34.53 -13.10
CA ILE A 333 -11.06 33.89 -12.71
C ILE A 333 -10.90 33.18 -11.35
N ALA A 334 -9.81 32.44 -11.18
CA ALA A 334 -9.47 31.75 -9.93
C ALA A 334 -9.32 32.72 -8.75
N ALA A 335 -8.59 33.83 -8.94
CA ALA A 335 -8.40 34.86 -7.92
C ALA A 335 -9.72 35.53 -7.49
N VAL A 336 -10.57 35.89 -8.46
CA VAL A 336 -11.88 36.51 -8.19
C VAL A 336 -12.82 35.55 -7.44
N ALA A 337 -12.76 34.26 -7.77
CA ALA A 337 -13.61 33.24 -7.16
C ALA A 337 -13.09 32.67 -5.82
N GLY A 338 -11.86 32.99 -5.42
CA GLY A 338 -11.24 32.42 -4.21
C GLY A 338 -10.95 30.92 -4.34
N LYS A 339 -10.68 30.44 -5.56
CA LYS A 339 -10.43 29.03 -5.86
C LYS A 339 -9.14 28.86 -6.66
N SER A 340 -8.69 27.61 -6.83
CA SER A 340 -7.52 27.33 -7.67
C SER A 340 -7.88 27.31 -9.16
N ALA A 341 -6.89 27.57 -10.02
CA ALA A 341 -7.05 27.48 -11.48
C ALA A 341 -7.47 26.06 -11.94
N THR A 342 -7.07 25.03 -11.20
CA THR A 342 -7.49 23.64 -11.44
C THR A 342 -9.00 23.48 -11.27
N THR A 343 -9.59 24.10 -10.25
CA THR A 343 -11.05 24.09 -10.04
C THR A 343 -11.78 24.78 -11.19
N VAL A 344 -11.24 25.90 -11.68
CA VAL A 344 -11.78 26.59 -12.88
C VAL A 344 -11.75 25.67 -14.10
N ASN A 345 -10.63 24.98 -14.34
CA ASN A 345 -10.50 24.03 -15.44
C ASN A 345 -11.47 22.85 -15.34
N LYS A 346 -11.68 22.31 -14.14
CA LYS A 346 -12.65 21.22 -13.90
C LYS A 346 -14.08 21.66 -14.22
N ILE A 347 -14.47 22.87 -13.78
CA ILE A 347 -15.80 23.43 -14.07
C ILE A 347 -15.95 23.68 -15.56
N LYS A 348 -14.94 24.27 -16.21
CA LYS A 348 -14.92 24.48 -17.67
C LYS A 348 -15.10 23.17 -18.44
N ALA A 349 -14.36 22.12 -18.07
CA ALA A 349 -14.49 20.80 -18.69
C ALA A 349 -15.90 20.20 -18.48
N THR A 350 -16.46 20.35 -17.28
CA THR A 350 -17.82 19.88 -16.97
C THR A 350 -18.87 20.58 -17.83
N LEU A 351 -18.73 21.88 -18.08
CA LEU A 351 -19.64 22.65 -18.96
C LEU A 351 -19.50 22.24 -20.42
N ALA A 352 -18.27 21.97 -20.87
CA ALA A 352 -18.01 21.49 -22.22
C ALA A 352 -18.65 20.11 -22.46
N THR A 353 -18.51 19.18 -21.52
CA THR A 353 -19.18 17.86 -21.58
C THR A 353 -20.70 17.98 -21.54
N ALA A 354 -21.24 18.95 -20.80
CA ALA A 354 -22.68 19.19 -20.72
C ALA A 354 -23.26 19.92 -21.95
N GLY A 355 -22.44 20.28 -22.94
CA GLY A 355 -22.87 21.05 -24.12
C GLY A 355 -23.36 22.46 -23.78
N ARG A 356 -23.05 22.98 -22.60
CA ARG A 356 -23.51 24.30 -22.12
C ARG A 356 -22.54 25.44 -22.41
N MET A 357 -21.40 25.14 -23.02
CA MET A 357 -20.42 26.14 -23.42
C MET A 357 -20.53 26.32 -24.94
N THR A 358 -21.38 27.27 -25.35
CA THR A 358 -21.38 27.77 -26.73
C THR A 358 -20.21 28.74 -26.87
N PRO A 359 -19.32 28.57 -27.86
CA PRO A 359 -18.13 29.40 -28.03
C PRO A 359 -18.44 30.88 -28.28
#